data_AF-A0A3D4I1T0-F1
#
_entry.id   AF-A0A3D4I1T0-F1
#
_cell.length_a   1.000
_cell.length_b   1.000
_cell.length_c   1.000
_cell.angle_alpha   90.00
_cell.angle_beta   90.00
_cell.angle_gamma   90.00
#
_symmetry.space_group_name_H-M   'P 1'
#
loop_
_entity.id
_entity.type
_entity.pdbx_description
1 polymer ?
#
loop_
_entity_poly.entity_id
_entity_poly.type
_entity_poly.pdbx_seq_one_letter_code
_entity_poly.pdbx_strand_id
1 'polypeptide(L)'
;MVDLQAALDTVLKTDPLSYKGKVKNIVGMMVEATGVDAKIGDICIVGKAEGVSTGVTAEVVGFREGSVLLMAYGDIKGIGPGST
;
A
#
# COMPACT_ATOMS: atom_id res chain seq x y z
N MET A 1 16.66 -21.55 -21.25
CA MET A 1 15.37 -22.21 -21.54
C MET A 1 14.44 -21.82 -20.39
N VAL A 2 13.28 -21.23 -20.67
CA VAL A 2 12.35 -20.78 -19.63
C VAL A 2 11.62 -22.00 -19.05
N ASP A 3 11.57 -22.13 -17.73
CA ASP A 3 10.84 -23.20 -17.04
C ASP A 3 9.36 -22.80 -16.90
N LEU A 4 8.52 -23.37 -17.76
CA LEU A 4 7.08 -23.10 -17.76
C LEU A 4 6.35 -23.77 -16.59
N GLN A 5 6.90 -24.85 -16.04
CA GLN A 5 6.27 -25.58 -14.94
C GLN A 5 6.36 -24.76 -13.65
N ALA A 6 7.55 -24.21 -13.36
CA ALA A 6 7.77 -23.35 -12.21
C ALA A 6 6.93 -22.06 -12.26
N ALA A 7 6.74 -21.49 -13.45
CA ALA A 7 5.90 -20.32 -13.65
C ALA A 7 4.41 -20.62 -13.34
N LEU A 8 3.89 -21.75 -13.81
CA LEU A 8 2.50 -22.15 -13.57
C LEU A 8 2.21 -22.37 -12.08
N ASP A 9 3.11 -23.04 -11.37
CA ASP A 9 2.98 -23.26 -9.92
C ASP A 9 2.94 -21.95 -9.11
N THR A 10 3.66 -20.93 -9.57
CA THR A 10 3.68 -19.61 -8.94
C THR A 10 2.34 -18.90 -9.11
N VAL A 11 1.79 -18.92 -10.33
CA VAL A 11 0.48 -18.31 -10.62
C VAL A 11 -0.63 -18.96 -9.80
N LEU A 12 -0.63 -20.29 -9.69
CA LEU A 12 -1.67 -21.03 -8.95
C LEU A 12 -1.65 -20.76 -7.43
N LYS A 13 -0.52 -20.33 -6.88
CA LYS A 13 -0.36 -20.02 -5.44
C LYS A 13 -0.53 -18.53 -5.12
N THR A 14 -0.76 -17.69 -6.12
CA THR A 14 -0.86 -16.24 -5.95
C THR A 14 -2.29 -15.83 -5.57
N ASP A 15 -2.45 -14.89 -4.65
CA ASP A 15 -3.74 -14.23 -4.41
C ASP A 15 -3.98 -13.19 -5.54
N PRO A 16 -5.03 -13.34 -6.37
CA PRO A 16 -5.30 -12.42 -7.47
C PRO A 16 -5.93 -11.10 -7.01
N LEU A 17 -6.30 -10.96 -5.74
CA LEU A 17 -6.97 -9.78 -5.22
C LEU A 17 -5.97 -8.66 -4.90
N SER A 18 -6.38 -7.42 -5.22
CA SER A 18 -5.68 -6.21 -4.80
C SER A 18 -6.48 -5.54 -3.69
N TYR A 19 -5.95 -5.56 -2.47
CA TYR A 19 -6.53 -4.88 -1.33
C TYR A 19 -6.17 -3.39 -1.38
N LYS A 20 -7.16 -2.51 -1.20
CA LYS A 20 -6.99 -1.06 -1.20
C LYS A 20 -7.63 -0.44 0.03
N GLY A 21 -6.84 0.32 0.77
CA GLY A 21 -7.32 1.16 1.85
C GLY A 21 -7.64 2.57 1.40
N LYS A 22 -7.92 3.44 2.37
CA LYS A 22 -8.01 4.89 2.18
C LYS A 22 -7.27 5.64 3.27
N VAL A 23 -6.62 6.72 2.89
CA VAL A 23 -6.02 7.69 3.80
C VAL A 23 -7.12 8.35 4.63
N LYS A 24 -7.02 8.21 5.95
CA LYS A 24 -7.88 8.84 6.95
C LYS A 24 -7.30 10.14 7.46
N ASN A 25 -5.99 10.18 7.72
CA ASN A 25 -5.30 11.36 8.24
C ASN A 25 -3.82 11.39 7.84
N ILE A 26 -3.19 12.56 7.93
CA ILE A 26 -1.79 12.79 7.58
C ILE A 26 -1.15 13.73 8.59
N VAL A 27 0.02 13.37 9.12
CA VAL A 27 0.86 14.24 9.96
C VAL A 27 2.31 14.11 9.53
N GLY A 28 2.84 15.13 8.85
CA GLY A 28 4.18 15.04 8.24
C GLY A 28 4.23 13.89 7.25
N MET A 29 5.21 12.98 7.40
CA MET A 29 5.35 11.78 6.54
C MET A 29 4.51 10.59 7.03
N MET A 30 3.86 10.71 8.19
CA MET A 30 3.04 9.65 8.76
C MET A 30 1.62 9.73 8.19
N VAL A 31 1.15 8.61 7.65
CA VAL A 31 -0.18 8.47 7.06
C VAL A 31 -0.97 7.46 7.86
N GLU A 32 -2.18 7.83 8.28
CA GLU A 32 -3.13 6.92 8.91
C GLU A 32 -4.11 6.43 7.84
N ALA A 33 -4.19 5.11 7.64
CA ALA A 33 -5.04 4.49 6.63
C ALA A 33 -6.03 3.49 7.24
N THR A 34 -7.16 3.30 6.58
CA THR A 34 -8.21 2.35 6.99
C THR A 34 -8.62 1.45 5.83
N GLY A 35 -9.23 0.30 6.13
CA GLY A 35 -9.73 -0.63 5.10
C GLY A 35 -8.64 -1.40 4.37
N VAL A 36 -7.43 -1.47 4.93
CA VAL A 36 -6.34 -2.33 4.46
C VAL A 36 -5.98 -3.30 5.57
N ASP A 37 -5.90 -4.58 5.23
CA ASP A 37 -5.33 -5.61 6.11
C ASP A 37 -3.83 -5.72 5.80
N ALA A 38 -3.00 -5.35 6.76
CA ALA A 38 -1.55 -5.27 6.58
C ALA A 38 -0.83 -5.58 7.90
N LYS A 39 0.43 -6.01 7.78
CA LYS A 39 1.33 -6.36 8.89
C LYS A 39 2.45 -5.34 8.99
N ILE A 40 3.05 -5.24 10.18
CA ILE A 40 4.27 -4.43 10.36
C ILE A 40 5.32 -4.83 9.32
N GLY A 41 5.91 -3.84 8.64
CA GLY A 41 6.90 -4.04 7.60
C GLY A 41 6.33 -4.26 6.18
N ASP A 42 5.01 -4.41 6.04
CA ASP A 42 4.41 -4.47 4.71
C ASP A 42 4.61 -3.14 3.97
N ILE A 43 4.93 -3.23 2.69
CA ILE A 43 5.14 -2.07 1.81
C ILE A 43 3.89 -1.84 0.97
N CYS A 44 3.38 -0.61 0.99
CA CYS A 44 2.25 -0.18 0.19
C CYS A 44 2.58 1.05 -0.66
N ILE A 45 1.70 1.38 -1.59
CA ILE A 45 1.77 2.59 -2.42
C ILE A 45 0.57 3.45 -2.08
N VAL A 46 0.82 4.71 -1.69
CA VAL A 46 -0.22 5.68 -1.31
C VAL A 46 -0.38 6.73 -2.41
N GLY A 47 -1.61 7.09 -2.74
CA GLY A 47 -1.91 8.23 -3.61
C GLY A 47 -1.93 7.90 -5.10
N LYS A 48 -2.06 6.63 -5.48
CA LYS A 48 -2.12 6.24 -6.90
C LYS A 48 -3.53 6.51 -7.46
N ALA A 49 -3.75 7.74 -7.94
CA ALA A 49 -4.93 8.05 -8.75
C ALA A 49 -4.86 7.38 -10.13
N GLU A 50 -6.01 7.07 -10.74
CA GLU A 50 -6.04 6.61 -12.13
C GLU A 50 -5.35 7.64 -13.05
N GLY A 51 -4.33 7.20 -13.79
CA GLY A 51 -3.59 8.03 -14.74
C GLY A 51 -2.31 8.71 -14.21
N VAL A 52 -1.99 8.63 -12.91
CA VAL A 52 -0.72 9.16 -12.35
C VAL A 52 0.26 8.02 -12.07
N SER A 53 1.48 8.16 -12.58
CA SER A 53 2.45 7.08 -12.71
C SER A 53 3.19 6.71 -11.42
N THR A 54 3.18 7.53 -10.37
CA THR A 54 3.97 7.25 -9.16
C THR A 54 3.22 7.69 -7.91
N GLY A 55 2.59 6.73 -7.23
CA GLY A 55 2.24 6.91 -5.83
C GLY A 55 3.49 6.85 -4.95
N VAL A 56 3.36 7.19 -3.68
CA VAL A 56 4.48 7.20 -2.72
C VAL A 56 4.56 5.84 -2.03
N THR A 57 5.75 5.24 -2.03
CA THR A 57 6.00 4.04 -1.25
C THR A 57 5.95 4.36 0.24
N ALA A 58 5.25 3.53 1.01
CA ALA A 58 5.18 3.65 2.46
C ALA A 58 5.25 2.27 3.12
N GLU A 59 5.70 2.26 4.37
CA GLU A 59 5.82 1.06 5.19
C GLU A 59 4.86 1.10 6.36
N VAL A 60 4.24 -0.04 6.68
CA VAL A 60 3.43 -0.20 7.89
C VAL A 60 4.34 -0.21 9.12
N VAL A 61 4.24 0.84 9.94
CA VAL A 61 5.06 1.03 11.15
C VAL A 61 4.27 0.85 12.44
N GLY A 62 2.95 0.72 12.36
CA GLY A 62 2.11 0.57 13.56
C GLY A 62 0.62 0.50 13.26
N PHE A 63 -0.16 0.43 14.34
CA PHE A 63 -1.61 0.46 14.29
C PHE A 63 -2.15 1.35 15.41
N ARG A 64 -3.25 2.05 15.17
CA ARG A 64 -3.92 2.87 16.17
C ARG A 64 -5.41 2.95 15.88
N GLU A 65 -6.25 2.64 16.88
CA GLU A 65 -7.72 2.77 16.78
C GLU A 65 -8.34 2.09 15.53
N GLY A 66 -7.83 0.91 15.17
CA GLY A 66 -8.28 0.17 13.98
C GLY A 66 -7.77 0.71 12.64
N SER A 67 -6.91 1.74 12.67
CA SER A 67 -6.18 2.23 11.51
C SER A 67 -4.77 1.64 11.44
N VAL A 68 -4.25 1.53 10.23
CA VAL A 68 -2.85 1.23 9.93
C VAL A 68 -2.06 2.54 9.88
N LEU A 69 -0.91 2.58 10.54
CA LEU A 69 0.02 3.70 10.50
C LEU A 69 1.14 3.40 9.51
N LEU A 70 1.31 4.29 8.55
CA LEU A 70 2.28 4.19 7.48
C LEU A 70 3.32 5.29 7.61
N MET A 71 4.57 4.97 7.29
CA MET A 71 5.64 5.94 7.12
C MET A 71 6.01 6.02 5.63
N ALA A 72 5.82 7.19 5.03
CA ALA A 72 6.19 7.41 3.64
C ALA A 72 7.71 7.54 3.46
N TYR A 73 8.25 6.95 2.39
CA TYR A 73 9.66 7.06 1.99
C TYR A 73 9.95 8.23 1.04
N GLY A 74 8.91 8.97 0.63
CA GLY A 74 9.03 10.09 -0.30
C GLY A 74 8.00 11.18 -0.03
N ASP A 75 8.14 12.31 -0.73
CA ASP A 75 7.25 13.46 -0.55
C ASP A 75 5.79 13.08 -0.81
N ILE A 76 4.93 13.35 0.16
CA ILE A 76 3.49 13.07 0.13
C ILE A 76 2.66 14.24 -0.43
N LYS A 77 3.31 15.24 -1.03
CA LYS A 77 2.63 16.41 -1.62
C LYS A 77 1.52 15.98 -2.57
N GLY A 78 0.31 16.48 -2.32
CA GLY A 78 -0.88 16.17 -3.11
C GLY A 78 -1.65 14.92 -2.65
N ILE A 79 -1.15 14.18 -1.66
CA ILE A 79 -1.90 13.12 -0.97
C ILE A 79 -2.73 13.77 0.14
N GLY A 80 -3.99 13.36 0.25
CA GLY A 80 -4.92 13.86 1.25
C GLY A 80 -5.89 12.78 1.72
N PRO A 81 -6.78 13.11 2.68
CA PRO A 81 -7.85 12.20 3.08
C PRO A 81 -8.66 11.70 1.88
N GLY A 82 -8.92 10.40 1.84
CA GLY A 82 -9.63 9.73 0.74
C GLY A 82 -8.74 9.23 -0.40
N SER A 83 -7.46 9.60 -0.45
CA SER A 83 -6.48 8.95 -1.35
C SER A 83 -6.39 7.45 -1.05
N THR A 84 -6.14 6.63 -2.07
CA THR A 84 -5.93 5.17 -1.94
C THR A 84 -4.46 4.81 -2.04
#